data_AF-A0A9N9P2Q0-F1
#
_entry.id   AF-A0A9N9P2Q0-F1
#
_cell.length_a   1.000
_cell.length_b   1.000
_cell.length_c   1.000
_cell.angle_alpha   90.00
_cell.angle_beta   90.00
_cell.angle_gamma   90.00
#
_symmetry.space_group_name_H-M   'P 1'
#
loop_
_entity.id
_entity.type
_entity.pdbx_description
1 polymer ?
#
loop_
_entity_poly.entity_id
_entity_poly.type
_entity_poly.pdbx_seq_one_letter_code
_entity_poly.pdbx_strand_id
1 'polypeptide(L)'
;LFALRLQDTEELITDENIRRKVTENERLKLVSSPLIEAAEICEKLCYTDDKSLKLATFSLQKYIKEVEFADEFLKREGLKSLVGIINNSTGNTLAYALTSMQNLMEHDHGWDDLETDFINK
;
A
#
# COMPACT_ATOMS: atom_id res chain seq x y z
N LEU A 1 -16.69 4.23 -2.67
CA LEU A 1 -16.44 3.96 -1.23
C LEU A 1 -15.42 4.99 -0.76
N PHE A 2 -15.71 5.72 0.30
CA PHE A 2 -14.87 6.80 0.84
C PHE A 2 -14.40 6.44 2.24
N ALA A 3 -13.24 6.97 2.64
CA ALA A 3 -12.72 6.90 4.00
C ALA A 3 -12.34 8.29 4.50
N LEU A 4 -12.15 8.39 5.81
CA LEU A 4 -11.71 9.62 6.47
C LEU A 4 -10.22 9.51 6.77
N ARG A 5 -9.45 10.54 6.43
CA ARG A 5 -8.05 10.69 6.85
C ARG A 5 -7.90 12.01 7.61
N LEU A 6 -6.94 12.07 8.53
CA LEU A 6 -6.55 13.35 9.13
C LEU A 6 -5.89 14.23 8.07
N GLN A 7 -6.23 15.52 8.06
CA GLN A 7 -5.65 16.46 7.11
C GLN A 7 -4.16 16.70 7.39
N ASP A 8 -3.76 16.66 8.66
CA ASP A 8 -2.40 16.98 9.10
C ASP A 8 -1.43 15.80 8.88
N THR A 9 -1.79 14.62 9.38
CA THR A 9 -0.93 13.41 9.32
C THR A 9 -1.25 12.44 8.19
N GLU A 10 -2.36 12.65 7.46
CA GLU A 10 -2.85 11.74 6.41
C GLU A 10 -3.16 10.30 6.87
N GLU A 11 -3.16 10.07 8.18
CA GLU A 11 -3.47 8.80 8.82
C GLU A 11 -4.95 8.45 8.61
N LEU A 12 -5.21 7.21 8.24
CA LEU A 12 -6.55 6.68 8.09
C LEU A 12 -7.28 6.62 9.43
N ILE A 13 -8.50 7.15 9.43
CA ILE A 13 -9.42 7.10 10.56
C ILE A 13 -10.29 5.87 10.40
N THR A 14 -10.02 4.88 11.25
CA THR A 14 -10.79 3.65 11.40
C THR A 14 -11.72 3.75 12.61
N ASP A 15 -12.71 2.84 12.72
CA ASP A 15 -13.59 2.76 13.90
C ASP A 15 -12.82 2.58 15.22
N GLU A 16 -11.61 2.01 15.15
CA GLU A 16 -10.74 1.79 16.29
C GLU A 16 -9.96 3.05 16.70
N ASN A 17 -9.58 3.88 15.73
CA ASN A 17 -8.70 5.03 15.95
C ASN A 17 -9.49 6.34 16.13
N ILE A 18 -10.72 6.41 15.61
CA ILE A 18 -11.56 7.62 15.63
C ILE A 18 -11.72 8.22 17.04
N ARG A 19 -11.90 7.37 18.05
CA ARG A 19 -12.11 7.82 19.44
C ARG A 19 -10.86 8.39 20.10
N ARG A 20 -9.67 8.02 19.62
CA ARG A 20 -8.38 8.47 20.16
C ARG A 20 -7.81 9.64 19.37
N LYS A 21 -8.10 9.71 18.07
CA LYS A 21 -7.48 10.66 17.14
C LYS A 21 -8.38 11.82 16.74
N VAL A 22 -9.70 11.69 16.84
CA VAL A 22 -10.61 12.80 16.56
C VAL A 22 -10.86 13.56 17.86
N THR A 23 -9.96 14.49 18.16
CA THR A 23 -10.12 15.51 19.22
C THR A 23 -10.74 16.79 18.68
N GLU A 24 -11.11 17.71 19.57
CA GLU A 24 -11.68 19.01 19.19
C GLU A 24 -10.75 19.77 18.23
N ASN A 25 -11.33 20.34 17.16
CA ASN A 25 -10.67 21.05 16.05
C ASN A 25 -9.88 20.22 15.04
N GLU A 26 -9.95 18.88 15.06
CA GLU A 26 -9.30 18.10 14.01
C GLU A 26 -9.97 18.23 12.64
N ARG A 27 -9.12 18.47 11.63
CA ARG A 27 -9.57 18.61 10.24
C ARG A 27 -9.50 17.25 9.56
N LEU A 28 -10.66 16.74 9.18
CA LEU A 28 -10.79 15.47 8.48
C LEU A 28 -10.96 15.71 6.99
N LYS A 29 -10.20 14.98 6.17
CA LYS A 29 -10.38 14.95 4.72
C LYS A 29 -11.12 13.69 4.32
N LEU A 30 -12.12 13.85 3.46
CA LEU A 30 -12.77 12.73 2.79
C LEU A 30 -11.89 12.29 1.63
N VAL A 31 -11.46 11.03 1.64
CA VAL A 31 -10.61 10.43 0.62
C VAL A 31 -11.26 9.17 0.06
N SER A 32 -10.73 8.66 -1.05
CA SER A 32 -11.05 7.32 -1.51
C SER A 32 -10.79 6.31 -0.39
N SER A 33 -11.66 5.30 -0.26
CA SER A 33 -11.44 4.22 0.70
C SER A 33 -10.10 3.53 0.41
N PRO A 34 -9.35 3.07 1.44
CA PRO A 34 -8.09 2.33 1.25
C PRO A 34 -8.26 1.15 0.29
N LEU A 35 -9.45 0.57 0.22
CA LEU A 35 -9.81 -0.48 -0.73
C LEU A 35 -9.72 -0.01 -2.20
N ILE A 36 -10.23 1.20 -2.47
CA ILE A 36 -10.19 1.82 -3.79
C ILE A 36 -8.76 2.30 -4.10
N GLU A 37 -8.07 2.89 -3.12
CA GLU A 37 -6.67 3.29 -3.30
C GLU A 37 -5.79 2.06 -3.63
N ALA A 38 -5.99 0.92 -2.96
CA ALA A 38 -5.29 -0.33 -3.25
C ALA A 38 -5.60 -0.85 -4.66
N ALA A 39 -6.87 -0.79 -5.08
CA ALA A 39 -7.29 -1.13 -6.43
C ALA A 39 -6.59 -0.28 -7.49
N GLU A 40 -6.61 1.04 -7.31
CA GLU A 40 -5.98 1.99 -8.23
C GLU A 40 -4.47 1.81 -8.29
N ILE A 41 -3.82 1.55 -7.15
CA ILE A 41 -2.38 1.27 -7.10
C ILE A 41 -2.08 -0.04 -7.81
N CYS A 42 -2.82 -1.12 -7.56
CA CYS A 42 -2.63 -2.40 -8.23
C CYS A 42 -2.79 -2.28 -9.75
N GLU A 43 -3.79 -1.52 -10.19
CA GLU A 43 -4.01 -1.22 -11.61
C GLU A 43 -2.82 -0.42 -12.19
N LYS A 44 -2.35 0.63 -11.49
CA LYS A 44 -1.17 1.41 -11.90
C LYS A 44 0.13 0.60 -11.94
N LEU A 45 0.29 -0.38 -11.04
CA LEU A 45 1.44 -1.29 -11.02
C LEU A 45 1.39 -2.28 -12.21
N CYS A 46 0.21 -2.61 -12.70
CA CYS A 46 0.04 -3.42 -13.91
C CYS A 46 0.40 -2.64 -15.19
N TYR A 47 0.19 -1.33 -15.21
CA TYR A 47 0.56 -0.49 -16.34
C TYR A 47 2.07 -0.18 -16.35
N THR A 48 2.77 -0.61 -17.40
CA THR A 48 4.24 -0.54 -17.55
C THR A 48 4.78 0.86 -17.89
N ASP A 49 4.17 1.93 -17.40
CA ASP A 49 4.69 3.29 -17.57
C ASP A 49 5.67 3.63 -16.44
N ASP A 50 6.94 3.91 -16.76
CA ASP A 50 8.03 4.08 -15.79
C ASP A 50 7.76 5.21 -14.76
N LYS A 51 7.10 6.30 -15.19
CA LYS A 51 6.73 7.42 -14.31
C LYS A 51 5.60 7.02 -13.37
N SER A 52 4.60 6.34 -13.91
CA SER A 52 3.43 5.87 -13.17
C SER A 52 3.82 4.79 -12.17
N LEU A 53 4.73 3.88 -12.55
CA LEU A 53 5.31 2.86 -11.70
C LEU A 53 6.03 3.51 -10.51
N LYS A 54 6.92 4.46 -10.75
CA LYS A 54 7.68 5.14 -9.68
C LYS A 54 6.74 5.84 -8.69
N LEU A 55 5.71 6.51 -9.20
CA LEU A 55 4.70 7.17 -8.35
C LEU A 55 3.87 6.14 -7.58
N ALA A 56 3.42 5.07 -8.24
CA ALA A 56 2.64 4.01 -7.62
C ALA A 56 3.43 3.31 -6.51
N THR A 57 4.69 2.95 -6.75
CA THR A 57 5.56 2.33 -5.73
C THR A 57 5.87 3.29 -4.58
N PHE A 58 6.02 4.59 -4.87
CA PHE A 58 6.21 5.60 -3.83
C PHE A 58 4.97 5.80 -2.94
N SER A 59 3.77 5.79 -3.53
CA SER A 59 2.52 5.81 -2.78
C SER A 59 2.30 4.48 -2.04
N LEU A 60 2.66 3.35 -2.66
CA LEU A 60 2.52 2.02 -2.09
C LEU A 60 3.24 1.90 -0.75
N GLN A 61 4.53 2.26 -0.64
CA GLN A 61 5.28 2.19 0.63
C GLN A 61 4.64 3.00 1.78
N LYS A 62 3.84 4.02 1.45
CA LYS A 62 3.14 4.84 2.44
C LYS A 62 1.87 4.15 2.92
N TYR A 63 1.06 3.66 1.98
CA TYR A 63 -0.26 3.07 2.27
C TYR A 63 -0.19 1.62 2.74
N ILE A 64 0.84 0.88 2.35
CA ILE A 64 1.01 -0.54 2.72
C ILE A 64 1.22 -0.76 4.23
N LYS A 65 1.51 0.32 4.97
CA LYS A 65 1.55 0.33 6.44
C LYS A 65 0.16 0.15 7.07
N GLU A 66 -0.90 0.43 6.31
CA GLU A 66 -2.27 0.37 6.78
C GLU A 66 -2.84 -1.04 6.55
N VAL A 67 -3.37 -1.65 7.62
CA VAL A 67 -3.93 -3.01 7.62
C VAL A 67 -4.99 -3.19 6.52
N GLU A 68 -5.93 -2.26 6.44
CA GLU A 68 -7.04 -2.31 5.49
C GLU A 68 -6.57 -2.20 4.03
N PHE A 69 -5.52 -1.43 3.79
CA PHE A 69 -4.93 -1.31 2.46
C PHE A 69 -4.15 -2.58 2.11
N ALA A 70 -3.34 -3.09 3.03
CA ALA A 70 -2.54 -4.30 2.84
C ALA A 70 -3.41 -5.52 2.54
N ASP A 71 -4.50 -5.71 3.27
CA ASP A 71 -5.43 -6.83 3.08
C ASP A 71 -6.08 -6.81 1.68
N GLU A 72 -6.55 -5.65 1.23
CA GLU A 72 -7.12 -5.52 -0.13
C GLU A 72 -6.04 -5.65 -1.21
N PHE A 73 -4.85 -5.11 -0.98
CA PHE A 73 -3.72 -5.25 -1.90
C PHE A 73 -3.35 -6.73 -2.11
N LEU A 74 -3.33 -7.51 -1.02
CA LEU A 74 -3.09 -8.96 -1.05
C LEU A 74 -4.22 -9.71 -1.76
N LYS A 75 -5.50 -9.38 -1.46
CA LYS A 75 -6.67 -9.97 -2.12
C LYS A 75 -6.71 -9.77 -3.64
N ARG A 76 -6.07 -8.69 -4.14
CA ARG A 76 -6.01 -8.37 -5.57
C ARG A 76 -4.77 -8.91 -6.27
N GLU A 77 -4.09 -9.89 -5.67
CA GLU A 77 -2.82 -10.43 -6.19
C GLU A 77 -1.73 -9.37 -6.36
N GLY A 78 -1.80 -8.28 -5.60
CA GLY A 78 -0.83 -7.19 -5.63
C GLY A 78 0.59 -7.64 -5.27
N LEU A 79 0.71 -8.71 -4.48
CA LEU A 79 1.98 -9.35 -4.14
C LEU A 79 2.74 -9.84 -5.38
N LYS A 80 2.05 -10.49 -6.32
CA LYS A 80 2.65 -10.98 -7.59
C LYS A 80 3.13 -9.81 -8.44
N SER A 81 2.32 -8.76 -8.53
CA SER A 81 2.69 -7.52 -9.21
C SER A 81 3.93 -6.87 -8.58
N LEU A 82 3.99 -6.80 -7.25
CA LEU A 82 5.13 -6.25 -6.52
C LEU A 82 6.41 -7.06 -6.75
N VAL A 83 6.32 -8.40 -6.70
CA VAL A 83 7.45 -9.30 -7.00
C VAL A 83 7.91 -9.14 -8.46
N GLY A 84 6.97 -9.03 -9.41
CA GLY A 84 7.27 -8.74 -10.80
C GLY A 84 8.04 -7.43 -10.97
N ILE A 85 7.65 -6.40 -10.22
CA ILE A 85 8.33 -5.10 -10.22
C ILE A 85 9.72 -5.22 -9.59
N ILE A 86 9.89 -5.94 -8.49
CA ILE A 86 11.20 -6.17 -7.86
C ILE A 86 12.14 -6.89 -8.83
N ASN A 87 11.63 -7.86 -9.60
CA ASN A 87 12.42 -8.60 -10.58
C ASN A 87 12.77 -7.79 -11.85
N ASN A 88 11.92 -6.83 -12.26
CA ASN A 88 12.12 -6.06 -13.49
C ASN A 88 12.66 -4.63 -13.27
N SER A 89 12.56 -4.08 -12.05
CA SER A 89 12.93 -2.70 -11.75
C SER A 89 14.36 -2.58 -11.25
N THR A 90 14.96 -1.39 -11.44
CA THR A 90 16.30 -1.06 -10.95
C THR A 90 16.34 0.31 -10.29
N GLY A 91 17.30 0.54 -9.39
CA GLY A 91 17.52 1.82 -8.74
C GLY A 91 16.44 2.22 -7.73
N ASN A 92 15.95 3.47 -7.82
CA ASN A 92 15.03 4.04 -6.84
C ASN A 92 13.67 3.29 -6.76
N THR A 93 13.17 2.81 -7.89
CA THR A 93 11.88 2.08 -7.93
C THR A 93 12.00 0.74 -7.19
N LEU A 94 13.13 0.05 -7.35
CA LEU A 94 13.43 -1.16 -6.59
C LEU A 94 13.50 -0.87 -5.09
N ALA A 95 14.17 0.22 -4.69
CA ALA A 95 14.24 0.61 -3.28
C ALA A 95 12.83 0.86 -2.69
N TYR A 96 11.96 1.57 -3.39
CA TYR A 96 10.58 1.76 -2.94
C TYR A 96 9.78 0.46 -2.90
N ALA A 97 10.01 -0.45 -3.85
CA ALA A 97 9.32 -1.75 -3.91
C ALA A 97 9.74 -2.65 -2.74
N LEU A 98 11.04 -2.71 -2.44
CA LEU A 98 11.58 -3.44 -1.29
C LEU A 98 11.10 -2.85 0.04
N THR A 99 11.09 -1.51 0.17
CA THR A 99 10.52 -0.86 1.36
C THR A 99 9.04 -1.21 1.50
N SER A 100 8.27 -1.19 0.40
CA SER A 100 6.86 -1.58 0.42
C SER A 100 6.69 -3.03 0.88
N MET A 101 7.52 -3.93 0.36
CA MET A 101 7.53 -5.33 0.73
C MET A 101 7.90 -5.55 2.19
N GLN A 102 8.88 -4.81 2.71
CA GLN A 102 9.27 -4.87 4.12
C GLN A 102 8.12 -4.46 5.03
N ASN A 103 7.46 -3.33 4.75
CA ASN A 103 6.32 -2.86 5.55
C ASN A 103 5.13 -3.83 5.44
N LEU A 104 4.95 -4.46 4.28
CA LEU A 104 3.98 -5.53 4.13
C LEU A 104 4.38 -6.71 5.02
N MET A 105 5.65 -7.18 5.05
CA MET A 105 6.09 -8.29 5.90
C MET A 105 5.93 -8.06 7.41
N GLU A 106 5.87 -6.79 7.84
CA GLU A 106 5.52 -6.45 9.23
C GLU A 106 4.03 -6.74 9.55
N HIS A 107 3.20 -6.93 8.53
CA HIS A 107 1.84 -7.44 8.66
C HIS A 107 1.83 -8.96 8.81
N ASP A 108 1.27 -9.47 9.89
CA ASP A 108 1.33 -10.89 10.28
C ASP A 108 0.57 -11.86 9.34
N HIS A 109 -0.06 -11.38 8.26
CA HIS A 109 -1.01 -12.14 7.43
C HIS A 109 -0.81 -11.92 5.92
N GLY A 110 -1.04 -12.97 5.12
CA GLY A 110 -1.09 -12.89 3.65
C GLY A 110 0.14 -13.37 2.86
N TRP A 111 1.08 -14.03 3.53
CA TRP A 111 2.38 -14.46 2.96
C TRP A 111 2.39 -15.87 2.35
N ASP A 112 1.28 -16.61 2.45
CA ASP A 112 1.24 -18.02 2.05
C ASP A 112 1.43 -18.19 0.53
N ASP A 113 1.08 -17.18 -0.27
CA ASP A 113 1.22 -17.17 -1.73
C ASP A 113 2.62 -16.71 -2.19
N LEU A 114 3.54 -16.41 -1.27
CA LEU A 114 4.87 -15.93 -1.63
C LEU A 114 5.74 -17.08 -2.14
N GLU A 115 6.05 -17.03 -3.44
CA GLU A 115 6.79 -18.09 -4.11
C GLU A 115 8.17 -18.29 -3.48
N THR A 116 8.53 -19.54 -3.20
CA THR A 116 9.79 -19.88 -2.53
C THR A 116 11.02 -19.48 -3.34
N ASP A 117 10.88 -19.27 -4.66
CA ASP A 117 11.92 -18.73 -5.54
C ASP A 117 12.31 -17.30 -5.15
N PHE A 118 11.32 -16.48 -4.77
CA PHE A 118 11.58 -15.12 -4.30
C PHE A 118 12.38 -15.13 -2.99
N ILE A 119 12.07 -16.06 -2.08
CA ILE A 119 12.72 -16.17 -0.75
C ILE A 119 14.17 -16.67 -0.88
N ASN A 120 14.48 -17.46 -1.90
CA ASN A 120 15.81 -18.07 -2.10
C ASN A 120 16.82 -17.20 -2.87
N LYS A 121 16.46 -15.97 -3.23
CA LYS A 121 17.31 -15.06 -4.00
C LYS A 121 18.06 -14.08 -3.11
#